data_AF-A0A973W1G6-F1
#
_entry.id   AF-A0A973W1G6-F1
#
_cell.length_a   1.000
_cell.length_b   1.000
_cell.length_c   1.000
_cell.angle_alpha   90.00
_cell.angle_beta   90.00
_cell.angle_gamma   90.00
#
_symmetry.space_group_name_H-M   'P 1'
#
loop_
_entity.id
_entity.type
_entity.pdbx_description
1 polymer ?
#
loop_
_entity_poly.entity_id
_entity_poly.type
_entity_poly.pdbx_seq_one_letter_code
_entity_poly.pdbx_strand_id
1 'polypeptide(L)' 'MTAPITEKRLLDAIAVVSEVIILHGTKYAPLLDRLEQELETLRCYDDPISRARRHLSRRLADSQQQTPV' A
#
# COMPACT_ATOMS: atom_id res chain seq x y z
N MET A 1 15.12 -18.42 -8.89
CA MET A 1 13.68 -18.63 -8.67
C MET A 1 13.13 -17.35 -8.05
N THR A 2 12.40 -16.55 -8.82
CA THR A 2 11.87 -15.26 -8.35
C THR A 2 10.74 -15.55 -7.38
N ALA A 3 10.95 -15.29 -6.10
CA ALA A 3 9.90 -15.44 -5.09
C ALA A 3 8.65 -14.66 -5.55
N PRO A 4 7.43 -15.19 -5.34
CA PRO A 4 6.20 -14.53 -5.75
C PRO A 4 6.15 -13.10 -5.19
N ILE A 5 5.61 -12.18 -5.99
CA ILE A 5 5.36 -10.82 -5.54
C ILE A 5 4.15 -10.87 -4.59
N THR A 6 4.35 -10.39 -3.36
CA THR A 6 3.33 -10.33 -2.32
C THR A 6 3.00 -8.87 -1.99
N GLU A 7 1.81 -8.61 -1.42
CA GLU A 7 1.43 -7.26 -0.97
C GLU A 7 2.50 -6.65 -0.06
N LYS A 8 3.02 -7.45 0.89
CA LYS A 8 4.08 -7.02 1.80
C LYS A 8 5.34 -6.56 1.06
N ARG A 9 5.80 -7.32 0.05
CA ARG A 9 7.00 -6.95 -0.71
C ARG A 9 6.83 -5.67 -1.51
N LEU A 10 5.63 -5.43 -2.04
CA LEU A 10 5.31 -4.16 -2.71
C LEU A 10 5.29 -3.00 -1.71
N LEU A 11 4.68 -3.18 -0.55
CA LEU A 11 4.67 -2.15 0.51
C LEU A 11 6.09 -1.82 1.01
N ASP A 12 6.92 -2.83 1.24
CA ASP A 12 8.32 -2.64 1.65
C ASP A 12 9.12 -1.89 0.56
N ALA A 13 8.91 -2.23 -0.72
CA ALA A 13 9.55 -1.55 -1.84
C ALA A 13 9.08 -0.09 -1.99
N ILE A 14 7.78 0.18 -1.82
CA ILE A 14 7.20 1.53 -1.82
C ILE A 14 7.85 2.37 -0.72
N ALA A 15 8.03 1.84 0.48
CA ALA A 15 8.65 2.54 1.59
C ALA A 15 10.10 2.96 1.27
N VAL A 16 10.89 2.03 0.74
CA VAL A 16 12.29 2.29 0.32
C VAL A 16 12.35 3.35 -0.79
N VAL A 17 11.52 3.23 -1.83
CA VAL A 17 11.52 4.19 -2.94
C VAL A 17 11.06 5.58 -2.46
N SER A 18 10.11 5.64 -1.53
CA SER A 18 9.65 6.90 -0.93
C SER A 18 10.77 7.60 -0.17
N GLU A 19 11.55 6.87 0.64
CA GLU A 19 12.73 7.39 1.32
C GLU A 19 13.76 7.94 0.30
N VAL A 20 14.02 7.18 -0.76
CA VAL A 20 14.93 7.60 -1.84
C VAL A 20 14.44 8.87 -2.54
N ILE A 21 13.14 9.03 -2.79
CA ILE A 21 12.56 10.24 -3.38
C ILE A 21 12.75 11.45 -2.44
N ILE A 22 12.53 11.26 -1.14
CA ILE A 22 12.71 12.32 -0.14
C ILE A 22 14.19 12.76 -0.10
N LEU A 23 15.13 11.82 -0.16
CA LEU A 23 16.57 12.10 -0.06
C LEU A 23 17.20 12.61 -1.36
N HIS A 24 16.70 12.17 -2.52
CA HIS A 24 17.37 12.36 -3.81
C HIS A 24 16.50 13.02 -4.88
N GLY A 25 15.29 13.44 -4.53
CA GLY A 25 14.36 14.18 -5.38
C GLY A 25 13.48 13.30 -6.27
N THR A 26 12.61 13.97 -7.03
CA THR A 26 11.48 13.37 -7.77
C THR A 26 11.87 12.52 -8.97
N LYS A 27 13.17 12.38 -9.30
CA LYS A 27 13.63 11.53 -10.41
C LYS A 27 13.20 10.06 -10.30
N TYR A 28 12.87 9.61 -9.09
CA TYR A 28 12.40 8.24 -8.83
C TYR A 28 10.89 8.13 -8.72
N ALA A 29 10.13 9.22 -8.89
CA ALA A 29 8.67 9.20 -8.85
C ALA A 29 8.04 8.16 -9.81
N PRO A 30 8.55 7.96 -11.06
CA PRO A 30 8.00 6.92 -11.93
C PRO A 30 8.13 5.49 -11.39
N LEU A 31 9.11 5.23 -10.52
CA LEU A 31 9.24 3.93 -9.84
C LEU A 31 8.19 3.77 -8.75
N LEU A 32 7.90 4.84 -8.01
CA LEU A 32 6.85 4.85 -6.99
C LEU A 32 5.48 4.61 -7.64
N ASP A 33 5.16 5.36 -8.70
CA ASP A 33 3.89 5.24 -9.42
C ASP A 33 3.64 3.80 -9.90
N ARG A 34 4.69 3.16 -10.43
CA ARG A 34 4.61 1.77 -10.88
C ARG A 34 4.33 0.80 -9.73
N LEU A 35 5.02 0.96 -8.59
CA LEU A 35 4.83 0.07 -7.44
C LEU A 35 3.44 0.23 -6.83
N GLU A 36 2.92 1.46 -6.78
CA GLU A 36 1.56 1.74 -6.33
C GLU A 36 0.51 1.11 -7.27
N GLN A 37 0.72 1.19 -8.58
CA GLN A 37 -0.15 0.54 -9.56
C GLN A 37 -0.14 -0.98 -9.45
N GLU A 38 1.03 -1.60 -9.23
CA GLU A 38 1.16 -3.04 -9.01
C GLU A 38 0.46 -3.47 -7.71
N LEU A 39 0.56 -2.67 -6.64
CA LEU A 39 -0.13 -2.89 -5.38
C LEU A 39 -1.65 -2.83 -5.54
N GLU A 40 -2.15 -1.81 -6.25
CA GLU A 40 -3.59 -1.68 -6.51
C GLU A 40 -4.10 -2.82 -7.39
N THR A 41 -3.32 -3.24 -8.39
CA THR A 41 -3.65 -4.40 -9.22
C THR A 41 -3.77 -5.66 -8.37
N LEU A 42 -2.80 -5.91 -7.49
CA LEU A 42 -2.81 -7.06 -6.58
C LEU A 42 -4.02 -7.03 -5.64
N ARG A 43 -4.41 -5.84 -5.14
CA ARG A 43 -5.61 -5.64 -4.32
C ARG A 43 -6.92 -5.77 -5.08
N CYS A 44 -6.94 -5.44 -6.37
CA CYS A 44 -8.11 -5.61 -7.23
C CYS A 44 -8.40 -7.09 -7.53
N TYR A 45 -7.36 -7.92 -7.57
CA TYR A 45 -7.52 -9.39 -7.66
C TYR A 45 -7.97 -10.02 -6.35
N ASP A 46 -7.82 -9.33 -5.21
CA ASP A 46 -8.43 -9.75 -3.95
C ASP A 46 -9.96 -9.56 -4.03
N ASP A 47 -10.69 -10.65 -3.74
CA ASP A 47 -12.15 -10.76 -3.80
C ASP A 47 -12.87 -9.48 -3.30
N PRO A 48 -13.87 -8.94 -4.04
CA PRO A 48 -14.65 -7.78 -3.60
C PRO A 48 -15.15 -7.83 -2.15
N ILE A 49 -15.41 -9.03 -1.61
CA ILE A 49 -15.77 -9.21 -0.20
C ILE A 49 -14.59 -8.96 0.73
N SER A 50 -13.38 -9.43 0.40
CA SER A 50 -12.15 -9.12 1.13
C SER A 50 -11.89 -7.62 1.15
N ARG A 51 -12.13 -6.93 0.03
CA ARG A 51 -12.08 -5.45 -0.04
C ARG A 51 -13.10 -4.78 0.88
N ALA A 52 -14.37 -5.20 0.82
CA ALA A 52 -15.43 -4.66 1.68
C ALA A 52 -15.13 -4.86 3.17
N ARG A 53 -14.62 -6.04 3.55
CA ARG A 53 -14.17 -6.36 4.91
C ARG A 53 -13.04 -5.42 5.34
N ARG A 54 -12.02 -5.21 4.52
CA ARG A 54 -10.91 -4.29 4.83
C ARG A 54 -11.39 -2.85 5.03
N HIS A 55 -12.31 -2.38 4.19
CA HIS A 55 -12.92 -1.04 4.34
C HIS A 55 -13.74 -0.91 5.63
N LEU A 56 -14.45 -1.96 6.04
CA LEU A 56 -15.14 -1.98 7.33
C LEU A 56 -14.15 -1.99 8.50
N SER A 57 -13.11 -2.83 8.44
CA SER A 57 -12.07 -2.89 9.48
C SER A 57 -11.33 -1.57 9.66
N ARG A 58 -11.01 -0.86 8.57
CA ARG A 58 -10.35 0.46 8.64
C ARG A 58 -11.26 1.50 9.26
N ARG A 59 -12.53 1.58 8.84
CA ARG A 59 -13.52 2.48 9.46
C ARG A 59 -13.71 2.21 10.95
N LEU A 60 -13.72 0.95 11.36
CA LEU A 60 -13.81 0.58 12.76
C LEU A 60 -12.55 0.98 13.55
N ALA A 61 -11.36 0.80 12.97
CA ALA A 61 -10.11 1.23 13.58
C ALA A 61 -10.03 2.75 13.75
N ASP A 62 -10.44 3.50 12.72
CA ASP A 62 -10.50 4.97 12.76
C ASP A 62 -11.53 5.46 13.79
N SER A 63 -12.66 4.74 13.93
CA SER A 63 -13.69 5.03 14.94
C SER A 63 -13.22 4.76 16.37
N GLN A 64 -12.31 3.79 16.58
CA GLN A 64 -11.74 3.50 17.90
C GLN A 64 -10.62 4.46 18.32
N GLN A 65 -10.10 5.27 17.39
CA GLN A 65 -9.12 6.32 17.69
C GLN A 65 -9.78 7.69 17.95
N GLN A 66 -11.10 7.79 17.77
CA GLN A 66 -11.90 8.98 18.09
C GLN A 66 -12.54 8.87 19.48
N THR A 67 -11.73 8.69 20.53
CA THR A 67 -12.15 8.99 21.91
C THR A 67 -11.45 10.28 22.35
N PRO A 68 -12.06 11.47 22.15
CA PRO A 68 -11.62 12.68 22.82
C PRO A 68 -12.29 12.78 24.20
N VAL A 69 -11.43 12.88 25.22
CA VAL A 69 -11.64 13.45 26.58
C VAL A 69 -12.63 12.75 27.50
#